data_AF-A0A1H2QDX4-F1
#
_entry.id   AF-A0A1H2QDX4-F1
#
_cell.length_a   1.000
_cell.length_b   1.000
_cell.length_c   1.000
_cell.angle_alpha   90.00
_cell.angle_beta   90.00
_cell.angle_gamma   90.00
#
_symmetry.space_group_name_H-M   'P 1'
#
loop_
_entity.id
_entity.type
_entity.pdbx_description
1 polymer ?
#
loop_
_entity_poly.entity_id
_entity_poly.type
_entity_poly.pdbx_seq_one_letter_code
_entity_poly.pdbx_strand_id
1 'polypeptide(L)'
;MGLRDPMLRNRTIEVTAGGSQSDYPGFTSMAIQLAVDKVTSCGGGIVRLDQGVYDVSGPIRLTDRVTLAGAGPETILRKTDGFKSPFVVDADYGELRVEVADASGFRAGMGLQIFDDSQKWGWDESTAIITAVDGNVLRFDRHLERDYHSDDGGMATNACSIIEAVDVEQVRVRDLAIDGNKVANEPIGGCRAGGIYLKKARDCMIERVVVRDFNGDGISWQITEHISVLHCDVRGCTGSGLHPGAGSHSSRVKDNTCIDNGTAGLFICWRVQFGEFERNVLENNAVSGISIGHKDCDNRFADNIIRGNGNGGVYFRPENASNGANRNHWLRNVIEDNDGFGFLVNAGSIDNELKDNLIRDTGTGRQAGDFWLADGAERFLAYRE
;
A
#
# COMPACT_ATOMS: atom_id res chain seq x y z
N MET A 1 -27.82 -2.04 18.65
CA MET A 1 -26.57 -1.68 19.35
C MET A 1 -26.86 -1.57 20.84
N GLY A 2 -26.64 -2.64 21.61
CA GLY A 2 -26.71 -2.58 23.06
C GLY A 2 -25.39 -2.02 23.60
N LEU A 3 -25.45 -0.87 24.27
CA LEU A 3 -24.35 -0.33 25.06
C LEU A 3 -23.98 -1.37 26.13
N ARG A 4 -22.84 -2.05 25.96
CA ARG A 4 -22.27 -2.90 27.02
C ARG A 4 -21.68 -1.99 28.09
N ASP A 5 -21.95 -2.35 29.34
CA ASP A 5 -21.49 -1.68 30.56
C ASP A 5 -19.96 -1.47 30.55
N PRO A 6 -19.44 -0.26 30.82
CA PRO A 6 -18.00 0.01 30.87
C PRO A 6 -17.22 -0.80 31.94
N MET A 7 -17.89 -1.43 32.91
CA MET A 7 -17.28 -2.40 33.84
C MET A 7 -17.08 -3.79 33.22
N LEU A 8 -17.75 -4.09 32.10
CA LEU A 8 -17.58 -5.32 31.29
C LEU A 8 -16.51 -5.15 30.20
N ARG A 9 -15.45 -4.37 30.45
CA ARG A 9 -14.27 -4.38 29.57
C ARG A 9 -13.77 -5.82 29.48
N ASN A 10 -14.11 -6.51 28.37
CA ASN A 10 -13.52 -7.79 28.02
C ASN A 10 -12.01 -7.62 28.20
N ARG A 11 -11.38 -8.47 29.01
CA ARG A 11 -9.92 -8.62 28.99
C ARG A 11 -9.56 -8.79 27.51
N THR A 12 -8.71 -7.92 26.98
CA THR A 12 -8.20 -8.05 25.61
C THR A 12 -7.65 -9.46 25.47
N ILE A 13 -8.24 -10.26 24.57
CA ILE A 13 -7.73 -11.60 24.30
C ILE A 13 -6.41 -11.44 23.54
N GLU A 14 -5.43 -12.22 23.95
CA GLU A 14 -4.15 -12.34 23.27
C GLU A 14 -3.95 -13.82 22.92
N VAL A 15 -3.55 -14.09 21.69
CA VAL A 15 -3.17 -15.41 21.21
C VAL A 15 -1.85 -15.32 20.46
N THR A 16 -1.16 -16.45 20.35
CA THR A 16 0.17 -16.57 19.73
C THR A 16 0.13 -17.46 18.49
N ALA A 17 0.93 -17.15 17.47
CA ALA A 17 1.11 -17.98 16.28
C ALA A 17 2.60 -18.08 15.92
N GLY A 18 3.03 -19.25 15.42
CA GLY A 18 4.42 -19.49 14.99
C GLY A 18 5.03 -20.78 15.52
N GLY A 19 5.82 -20.69 16.58
CA GLY A 19 6.57 -21.81 17.15
C GLY A 19 5.68 -22.93 17.70
N SER A 20 6.29 -24.06 18.05
CA SER A 20 5.55 -25.26 18.51
C SER A 20 4.77 -25.07 19.82
N GLN A 21 5.08 -24.02 20.59
CA GLN A 21 4.41 -23.68 21.85
C GLN A 21 3.36 -22.57 21.71
N SER A 22 3.21 -22.00 20.50
CA SER A 22 2.16 -21.02 20.22
C SER A 22 0.77 -21.65 20.28
N ASP A 23 -0.26 -20.86 20.56
CA ASP A 23 -1.66 -21.29 20.52
C ASP A 23 -2.05 -21.82 19.12
N TYR A 24 -1.44 -21.24 18.09
CA TYR A 24 -1.55 -21.63 16.68
C TYR A 24 -0.16 -21.98 16.11
N PRO A 25 0.31 -23.23 16.30
CA PRO A 25 1.59 -23.66 15.77
C PRO A 25 1.63 -23.67 14.24
N GLY A 26 2.74 -23.20 13.68
CA GLY A 26 3.03 -23.19 12.25
C GLY A 26 3.49 -21.82 11.75
N PHE A 27 4.57 -21.82 10.98
CA PHE A 27 5.08 -20.63 10.30
C PHE A 27 4.40 -20.42 8.94
N THR A 28 3.09 -20.23 8.94
CA THR A 28 2.31 -20.06 7.69
C THR A 28 1.22 -18.99 7.87
N SER A 29 0.79 -18.35 6.77
CA SER A 29 -0.33 -17.42 6.82
C SER A 29 -1.63 -18.07 7.31
N MET A 30 -1.81 -19.38 7.09
CA MET A 30 -2.96 -20.12 7.62
C MET A 30 -2.98 -20.16 9.16
N ALA A 31 -1.83 -20.43 9.80
CA ALA A 31 -1.74 -20.43 11.26
C ALA A 31 -2.03 -19.03 11.83
N ILE A 32 -1.54 -17.98 11.17
CA ILE A 32 -1.83 -16.59 11.54
C ILE A 32 -3.31 -16.29 11.36
N GLN A 33 -3.91 -16.67 10.23
CA GLN A 33 -5.32 -16.40 9.96
C GLN A 33 -6.23 -17.08 10.99
N LEU A 34 -5.94 -18.33 11.39
CA LEU A 34 -6.69 -19.00 12.46
C LEU A 34 -6.62 -18.26 13.80
N ALA A 35 -5.46 -17.67 14.12
CA ALA A 35 -5.28 -16.82 15.30
C ALA A 35 -6.09 -15.51 15.18
N VAL A 36 -6.10 -14.89 14.00
CA VAL A 36 -6.93 -13.71 13.69
C VAL A 36 -8.41 -14.02 13.82
N ASP A 37 -8.87 -15.13 13.26
CA ASP A 37 -10.27 -15.56 13.32
C ASP A 37 -10.70 -15.79 14.78
N LYS A 38 -9.80 -16.32 15.61
CA LYS A 38 -10.04 -16.50 17.03
C LYS A 38 -10.29 -15.18 17.76
N VAL A 39 -9.40 -14.20 17.62
CA VAL A 39 -9.59 -12.91 18.29
C VAL A 39 -10.79 -12.15 17.72
N THR A 40 -11.04 -12.30 16.42
CA THR A 40 -12.24 -11.77 15.74
C THR A 40 -13.52 -12.29 16.39
N SER A 41 -13.60 -13.60 16.64
CA SER A 41 -14.76 -14.22 17.31
C SER A 41 -15.01 -13.68 18.73
N CYS A 42 -14.01 -13.05 19.34
CA CYS A 42 -14.07 -12.40 20.64
C CYS A 42 -14.28 -10.88 20.57
N GLY A 43 -14.46 -10.32 19.37
CA GLY A 43 -14.72 -8.90 19.12
C GLY A 43 -13.47 -8.04 18.89
N GLY A 44 -12.31 -8.67 18.68
CA GLY A 44 -11.00 -8.04 18.54
C GLY A 44 -10.00 -8.58 19.57
N GLY A 45 -8.73 -8.24 19.41
CA GLY A 45 -7.66 -8.74 20.29
C GLY A 45 -6.28 -8.61 19.69
N ILE A 46 -5.30 -9.28 20.29
CA ILE A 46 -3.90 -9.24 19.88
C ILE A 46 -3.50 -10.63 19.37
N VAL A 47 -2.96 -10.69 18.16
CA VAL A 47 -2.25 -11.85 17.62
C VAL A 47 -0.76 -11.53 17.68
N ARG A 48 -0.02 -12.27 18.51
CA ARG A 48 1.43 -12.18 18.59
C ARG A 48 2.07 -13.25 17.72
N LEU A 49 3.03 -12.83 16.91
CA LEU A 49 3.82 -13.73 16.09
C LEU A 49 5.17 -13.97 16.76
N ASP A 50 5.56 -15.23 16.87
CA ASP A 50 6.91 -15.61 17.24
C ASP A 50 7.92 -15.13 16.18
N GLN A 51 9.20 -15.07 16.54
CA GLN A 51 10.28 -14.89 15.57
C GLN A 51 10.34 -16.09 14.61
N GLY A 52 10.60 -15.81 13.33
CA GLY A 52 10.67 -16.83 12.29
C GLY A 52 10.15 -16.33 10.94
N VAL A 53 10.30 -17.17 9.92
CA VAL A 53 9.87 -16.88 8.55
C VAL A 53 8.58 -17.63 8.26
N TYR A 54 7.49 -16.89 8.06
CA TYR A 54 6.16 -17.41 7.78
C TYR A 54 5.91 -17.43 6.27
N ASP A 55 5.55 -18.59 5.74
CA ASP A 55 5.15 -18.73 4.35
C ASP A 55 3.73 -18.17 4.14
N VAL A 56 3.62 -17.13 3.33
CA VAL A 56 2.35 -16.46 3.01
C VAL A 56 1.91 -16.87 1.62
N SER A 57 0.97 -17.82 1.57
CA SER A 57 0.34 -18.22 0.30
C SER A 57 -0.97 -17.49 0.00
N GLY A 58 -1.55 -16.85 1.01
CA GLY A 58 -2.74 -16.01 0.89
C GLY A 58 -2.74 -14.91 1.94
N PRO A 59 -3.49 -13.82 1.72
CA PRO A 59 -3.44 -12.64 2.55
C PRO A 59 -3.90 -12.94 3.97
N ILE A 60 -3.21 -12.37 4.96
CA ILE A 60 -3.67 -12.34 6.35
C ILE A 60 -4.70 -11.21 6.44
N ARG A 61 -5.98 -11.58 6.51
CA ARG A 61 -7.11 -10.65 6.53
C ARG A 61 -7.48 -10.28 7.96
N LEU A 62 -7.22 -9.02 8.30
CA LEU A 62 -7.52 -8.44 9.61
C LEU A 62 -8.94 -7.89 9.65
N THR A 63 -9.55 -7.93 10.84
CA THR A 63 -10.89 -7.39 11.11
C THR A 63 -10.82 -6.33 12.22
N ASP A 64 -11.95 -5.71 12.53
CA ASP A 64 -12.04 -4.65 13.53
C ASP A 64 -11.29 -4.96 14.83
N ARG A 65 -10.55 -3.96 15.33
CA ARG A 65 -9.89 -4.02 16.65
C ARG A 65 -8.88 -5.16 16.79
N VAL A 66 -8.37 -5.70 15.68
CA VAL A 66 -7.28 -6.69 15.69
C VAL A 66 -5.93 -5.97 15.65
N THR A 67 -5.04 -6.38 16.54
CA THR A 67 -3.62 -6.03 16.49
C THR A 67 -2.82 -7.25 16.07
N LEU A 68 -2.14 -7.18 14.93
CA LEU A 68 -1.12 -8.15 14.52
C LEU A 68 0.25 -7.59 14.92
N ALA A 69 0.95 -8.29 15.82
CA ALA A 69 2.24 -7.84 16.35
C ALA A 69 3.30 -8.93 16.21
N GLY A 70 4.42 -8.61 15.55
CA GLY A 70 5.60 -9.48 15.56
C GLY A 70 6.49 -9.26 16.77
N ALA A 71 7.66 -9.92 16.72
CA ALA A 71 8.72 -9.82 17.71
C ALA A 71 9.92 -9.01 17.19
N GLY A 72 9.67 -8.07 16.28
CA GLY A 72 10.66 -7.25 15.59
C GLY A 72 10.94 -7.73 14.16
N PRO A 73 12.02 -7.24 13.52
CA PRO A 73 12.34 -7.56 12.12
C PRO A 73 12.62 -9.06 11.86
N GLU A 74 12.86 -9.85 12.91
CA GLU A 74 13.05 -11.30 12.84
C GLU A 74 11.73 -12.09 12.70
N THR A 75 10.58 -11.43 12.83
CA THR A 75 9.28 -11.97 12.40
C THR A 75 9.06 -11.58 10.94
N ILE A 76 9.27 -12.51 10.01
CA ILE A 76 9.24 -12.25 8.57
C ILE A 76 8.04 -12.94 7.93
N LEU A 77 7.15 -12.18 7.32
CA LEU A 77 6.06 -12.67 6.48
C LEU A 77 6.56 -12.73 5.04
N ARG A 78 6.86 -13.92 4.52
CA ARG A 78 7.45 -14.10 3.19
C ARG A 78 6.40 -14.60 2.19
N LYS A 79 6.23 -13.91 1.06
CA LYS A 79 5.39 -14.37 -0.04
C LYS A 79 5.95 -15.66 -0.63
N THR A 80 5.11 -16.70 -0.75
CA THR A 80 5.51 -17.93 -1.45
C THR A 80 5.75 -17.67 -2.94
N ASP A 81 6.40 -18.59 -3.63
CA ASP A 81 6.62 -18.48 -5.08
C ASP A 81 5.30 -18.30 -5.85
N GLY A 82 5.40 -17.50 -6.90
CA GLY A 82 4.27 -17.17 -7.74
C GLY A 82 3.87 -18.33 -8.64
N PHE A 83 2.57 -18.41 -8.94
CA PHE A 83 2.04 -19.28 -9.97
C PHE A 83 1.01 -18.51 -10.79
N LYS A 84 0.96 -18.78 -12.10
CA LYS A 84 -0.01 -18.18 -13.00
C LYS A 84 -0.46 -19.14 -14.07
N SER A 85 -1.71 -19.01 -14.49
CA SER A 85 -2.28 -19.71 -15.63
C SER A 85 -3.25 -18.79 -16.35
N PRO A 86 -3.27 -18.80 -17.70
CA PRO A 86 -4.34 -18.15 -18.44
C PRO A 86 -5.67 -18.83 -18.14
N PHE A 87 -6.76 -18.10 -18.31
CA PHE A 87 -8.11 -18.67 -18.30
C PHE A 87 -8.61 -18.95 -19.72
N VAL A 88 -9.46 -19.97 -19.86
CA VAL A 88 -9.85 -20.55 -21.17
C VAL A 88 -11.23 -20.09 -21.67
N VAL A 89 -11.96 -19.39 -20.81
CA VAL A 89 -13.25 -18.75 -21.06
C VAL A 89 -13.28 -17.46 -20.27
N ASP A 90 -13.95 -16.44 -20.81
CA ASP A 90 -14.10 -15.13 -20.17
C ASP A 90 -14.60 -15.25 -18.73
N ALA A 91 -14.08 -14.37 -17.88
CA ALA A 91 -14.40 -14.32 -16.46
C ALA A 91 -15.14 -13.01 -16.17
N ASP A 92 -16.46 -13.09 -16.09
CA ASP A 92 -17.33 -11.91 -16.14
C ASP A 92 -17.47 -11.21 -14.78
N TYR A 93 -17.83 -9.93 -14.82
CA TYR A 93 -18.19 -9.16 -13.65
C TYR A 93 -19.24 -9.90 -12.82
N GLY A 94 -19.01 -10.01 -11.51
CA GLY A 94 -19.93 -10.71 -10.63
C GLY A 94 -19.74 -12.23 -10.57
N GLU A 95 -18.80 -12.82 -11.31
CA GLU A 95 -18.52 -14.25 -11.14
C GLU A 95 -17.78 -14.55 -9.83
N LEU A 96 -17.92 -15.79 -9.35
CA LEU A 96 -17.23 -16.37 -8.18
C LEU A 96 -16.34 -17.55 -8.57
N ARG A 97 -16.01 -17.67 -9.85
CA ARG A 97 -15.16 -18.72 -10.40
C ARG A 97 -14.41 -18.24 -11.63
N VAL A 98 -13.39 -19.00 -12.01
CA VAL A 98 -12.69 -18.88 -13.31
C VAL A 98 -12.21 -20.26 -13.73
N GLU A 99 -12.25 -20.58 -15.02
CA GLU A 99 -11.70 -21.82 -15.56
C GLU A 99 -10.32 -21.56 -16.18
N VAL A 100 -9.28 -22.13 -15.57
CA VAL A 100 -7.88 -21.94 -15.97
C VAL A 100 -7.37 -23.08 -16.85
N ALA A 101 -6.37 -22.81 -17.69
CA ALA A 101 -5.73 -23.86 -18.49
C ALA A 101 -5.00 -24.89 -17.61
N ASP A 102 -4.36 -24.43 -16.53
CA ASP A 102 -3.66 -25.27 -15.55
C ASP A 102 -3.92 -24.80 -14.11
N ALA A 103 -4.57 -25.65 -13.33
CA ALA A 103 -4.83 -25.37 -11.91
C ALA A 103 -3.78 -25.96 -10.94
N SER A 104 -2.74 -26.63 -11.44
CA SER A 104 -1.84 -27.47 -10.62
C SER A 104 -1.06 -26.71 -9.53
N GLY A 105 -0.80 -25.42 -9.73
CA GLY A 105 -0.14 -24.56 -8.75
C GLY A 105 -1.07 -23.82 -7.80
N PHE A 106 -2.39 -23.96 -7.95
CA PHE A 106 -3.39 -23.31 -7.10
C PHE A 106 -3.94 -24.27 -6.04
N ARG A 107 -4.32 -23.71 -4.87
CA ARG A 107 -4.98 -24.45 -3.79
C ARG A 107 -5.88 -23.53 -2.96
N ALA A 108 -6.84 -24.11 -2.27
CA ALA A 108 -7.67 -23.38 -1.32
C ALA A 108 -6.80 -22.65 -0.26
N GLY A 109 -7.21 -21.44 0.10
CA GLY A 109 -6.49 -20.54 1.01
C GLY A 109 -5.41 -19.70 0.34
N MET A 110 -5.10 -19.90 -0.94
CA MET A 110 -4.21 -18.99 -1.67
C MET A 110 -4.89 -17.67 -1.98
N GLY A 111 -4.12 -16.60 -2.02
CA GLY A 111 -4.56 -15.36 -2.66
C GLY A 111 -4.68 -15.55 -4.18
N LEU A 112 -5.54 -14.74 -4.80
CA LEU A 112 -5.83 -14.77 -6.22
C LEU A 112 -5.83 -13.34 -6.76
N GLN A 113 -5.26 -13.14 -7.93
CA GLN A 113 -5.37 -11.95 -8.78
C GLN A 113 -5.94 -12.39 -10.13
N ILE A 114 -6.94 -11.66 -10.64
CA ILE A 114 -7.51 -11.83 -11.98
C ILE A 114 -7.39 -10.50 -12.73
N PHE A 115 -6.90 -10.58 -13.97
CA PHE A 115 -6.79 -9.44 -14.88
C PHE A 115 -6.76 -9.90 -16.34
N ASP A 116 -6.90 -8.94 -17.27
CA ASP A 116 -6.53 -9.07 -18.68
C ASP A 116 -5.68 -7.84 -19.10
N ASP A 117 -5.22 -7.76 -20.35
CA ASP A 117 -4.32 -6.69 -20.79
C ASP A 117 -5.00 -5.31 -20.80
N SER A 118 -6.31 -5.25 -21.04
CA SER A 118 -7.10 -4.01 -21.01
C SER A 118 -7.58 -3.61 -19.61
N GLN A 119 -7.73 -4.56 -18.69
CA GLN A 119 -8.29 -4.44 -17.34
C GLN A 119 -7.27 -4.86 -16.30
N LYS A 120 -6.11 -4.19 -16.32
CA LYS A 120 -5.07 -4.32 -15.29
C LYS A 120 -4.60 -2.96 -14.80
N TRP A 121 -4.02 -2.95 -13.61
CA TRP A 121 -3.65 -1.77 -12.83
C TRP A 121 -4.84 -0.98 -12.31
N GLY A 122 -4.53 0.02 -11.46
CA GLY A 122 -5.54 0.87 -10.86
C GLY A 122 -6.64 0.03 -10.19
N TRP A 123 -7.89 0.31 -10.54
CA TRP A 123 -9.04 -0.36 -9.95
C TRP A 123 -9.52 -1.57 -10.75
N ASP A 124 -8.86 -1.92 -11.85
CA ASP A 124 -9.43 -2.84 -12.83
C ASP A 124 -9.10 -4.30 -12.54
N GLU A 125 -8.08 -4.59 -11.72
CA GLU A 125 -7.76 -5.95 -11.28
C GLU A 125 -8.71 -6.43 -10.16
N SER A 126 -9.01 -7.73 -10.14
CA SER A 126 -9.74 -8.38 -9.05
C SER A 126 -8.79 -9.14 -8.13
N THR A 127 -9.04 -9.09 -6.83
CA THR A 127 -8.29 -9.88 -5.83
C THR A 127 -9.25 -10.70 -4.99
N ALA A 128 -8.89 -11.94 -4.65
CA ALA A 128 -9.72 -12.82 -3.84
C ALA A 128 -8.88 -13.86 -3.06
N ILE A 129 -9.54 -14.72 -2.28
CA ILE A 129 -8.96 -15.97 -1.79
C ILE A 129 -9.63 -17.13 -2.53
N ILE A 130 -8.82 -18.09 -2.97
CA ILE A 130 -9.30 -19.35 -3.55
C ILE A 130 -9.98 -20.17 -2.44
N THR A 131 -11.24 -20.51 -2.63
CA THR A 131 -12.03 -21.31 -1.68
C THR A 131 -12.06 -22.79 -2.04
N ALA A 132 -11.97 -23.11 -3.34
CA ALA A 132 -11.90 -24.48 -3.84
C ALA A 132 -11.24 -24.53 -5.23
N VAL A 133 -10.74 -25.73 -5.59
CA VAL A 133 -10.20 -26.05 -6.91
C VAL A 133 -10.89 -27.34 -7.39
N ASP A 134 -11.76 -27.21 -8.39
CA ASP A 134 -12.55 -28.30 -8.96
C ASP A 134 -12.03 -28.63 -10.37
N GLY A 135 -11.05 -29.52 -10.47
CA GLY A 135 -10.31 -29.72 -11.72
C GLY A 135 -9.57 -28.45 -12.09
N ASN A 136 -9.96 -27.84 -13.22
CA ASN A 136 -9.40 -26.58 -13.70
C ASN A 136 -10.23 -25.34 -13.33
N VAL A 137 -11.29 -25.51 -12.54
CA VAL A 137 -12.14 -24.39 -12.10
C VAL A 137 -11.68 -23.93 -10.72
N LEU A 138 -11.22 -22.68 -10.63
CA LEU A 138 -10.97 -22.02 -9.36
C LEU A 138 -12.26 -21.38 -8.87
N ARG A 139 -12.58 -21.55 -7.59
CA ARG A 139 -13.67 -20.83 -6.91
C ARG A 139 -13.07 -19.89 -5.88
N PHE A 140 -13.71 -18.75 -5.65
CA PHE A 140 -13.16 -17.73 -4.78
C PHE A 140 -14.24 -16.99 -3.98
N ASP A 141 -13.81 -16.16 -3.03
CA ASP A 141 -14.65 -15.65 -1.95
C ASP A 141 -15.26 -14.26 -2.15
N ARG A 142 -14.94 -13.58 -3.26
CA ARG A 142 -15.55 -12.30 -3.63
C ARG A 142 -15.70 -12.14 -5.14
N HIS A 143 -16.69 -11.37 -5.55
CA HIS A 143 -17.07 -11.20 -6.95
C HIS A 143 -15.97 -10.49 -7.74
N LEU A 144 -15.85 -10.83 -9.03
CA LEU A 144 -15.01 -10.09 -9.98
C LEU A 144 -15.53 -8.67 -10.21
N GLU A 145 -14.59 -7.77 -10.45
CA GLU A 145 -14.77 -6.31 -10.48
C GLU A 145 -14.92 -5.75 -11.90
N ARG A 146 -14.58 -6.56 -12.91
CA ARG A 146 -14.67 -6.29 -14.35
C ARG A 146 -15.07 -7.56 -15.09
N ASP A 147 -15.46 -7.38 -16.35
CA ASP A 147 -15.48 -8.45 -17.34
C ASP A 147 -14.04 -8.61 -17.86
N TYR A 148 -13.46 -9.80 -17.71
CA TYR A 148 -12.11 -10.12 -18.16
C TYR A 148 -12.13 -11.10 -19.32
N HIS A 149 -11.42 -10.78 -20.40
CA HIS A 149 -11.45 -11.56 -21.63
C HIS A 149 -10.29 -12.54 -21.75
N SER A 150 -10.62 -13.77 -22.15
CA SER A 150 -9.67 -14.87 -22.31
C SER A 150 -8.76 -14.68 -23.51
N ASP A 151 -9.25 -13.97 -24.53
CA ASP A 151 -8.51 -13.61 -25.75
C ASP A 151 -7.72 -12.29 -25.64
N ASP A 152 -7.82 -11.57 -24.51
CA ASP A 152 -7.05 -10.35 -24.22
C ASP A 152 -5.98 -10.57 -23.13
N GLY A 153 -5.34 -11.74 -23.13
CA GLY A 153 -4.30 -12.04 -22.14
C GLY A 153 -4.82 -12.35 -20.74
N GLY A 154 -6.09 -12.75 -20.63
CA GLY A 154 -6.75 -13.15 -19.40
C GLY A 154 -5.94 -14.11 -18.53
N MET A 155 -5.64 -13.68 -17.30
CA MET A 155 -4.70 -14.36 -16.41
C MET A 155 -5.25 -14.51 -15.00
N ALA A 156 -5.02 -15.70 -14.41
CA ALA A 156 -5.12 -15.93 -12.98
C ALA A 156 -3.72 -16.10 -12.38
N THR A 157 -3.43 -15.41 -11.28
CA THR A 157 -2.17 -15.57 -10.53
C THR A 157 -2.43 -15.67 -9.04
N ASN A 158 -1.45 -16.18 -8.27
CA ASN A 158 -1.52 -16.17 -6.80
C ASN A 158 -0.94 -14.89 -6.17
N ALA A 159 -0.76 -13.81 -6.94
CA ALA A 159 -0.36 -12.52 -6.40
C ALA A 159 -1.47 -11.97 -5.49
N CYS A 160 -1.08 -11.44 -4.34
CA CYS A 160 -1.98 -10.89 -3.34
C CYS A 160 -1.20 -10.03 -2.33
N SER A 161 -1.92 -9.24 -1.56
CA SER A 161 -1.35 -8.56 -0.39
C SER A 161 -0.86 -9.57 0.64
N ILE A 162 0.15 -9.21 1.44
CA ILE A 162 0.60 -10.05 2.55
C ILE A 162 -0.33 -9.86 3.76
N ILE A 163 -0.66 -8.61 4.06
CA ILE A 163 -1.67 -8.24 5.03
C ILE A 163 -2.76 -7.42 4.32
N GLU A 164 -4.02 -7.79 4.53
CA GLU A 164 -5.19 -7.09 4.00
C GLU A 164 -6.13 -6.67 5.14
N ALA A 165 -6.62 -5.43 5.12
CA ALA A 165 -7.64 -4.95 6.03
C ALA A 165 -8.67 -4.12 5.24
N VAL A 166 -9.83 -4.70 4.96
CA VAL A 166 -10.87 -4.11 4.08
C VAL A 166 -12.17 -3.97 4.84
N ASP A 167 -12.75 -2.77 4.83
CA ASP A 167 -13.99 -2.43 5.53
C ASP A 167 -13.87 -2.65 7.05
N VAL A 168 -12.88 -2.00 7.66
CA VAL A 168 -12.46 -2.23 9.06
C VAL A 168 -12.19 -0.95 9.84
N GLU A 169 -12.19 -1.07 11.16
CA GLU A 169 -11.75 -0.01 12.07
C GLU A 169 -10.73 -0.49 13.12
N GLN A 170 -9.87 0.43 13.56
CA GLN A 170 -8.99 0.22 14.72
C GLN A 170 -8.02 -0.97 14.59
N VAL A 171 -7.61 -1.30 13.36
CA VAL A 171 -6.59 -2.33 13.09
C VAL A 171 -5.20 -1.80 13.39
N ARG A 172 -4.34 -2.64 13.95
CA ARG A 172 -2.93 -2.32 14.18
C ARG A 172 -2.02 -3.41 13.61
N VAL A 173 -0.99 -3.01 12.88
CA VAL A 173 0.08 -3.89 12.40
C VAL A 173 1.40 -3.33 12.90
N ARG A 174 2.20 -4.13 13.61
CA ARG A 174 3.46 -3.63 14.16
C ARG A 174 4.53 -4.66 14.37
N ASP A 175 5.77 -4.17 14.46
CA ASP A 175 6.93 -4.91 14.95
C ASP A 175 7.23 -6.19 14.13
N LEU A 176 7.16 -6.11 12.80
CA LEU A 176 7.39 -7.25 11.89
C LEU A 176 8.04 -6.82 10.56
N ALA A 177 8.47 -7.79 9.76
CA ALA A 177 8.98 -7.60 8.41
C ALA A 177 8.15 -8.37 7.37
N ILE A 178 8.11 -7.84 6.15
CA ILE A 178 7.52 -8.46 4.97
C ILE A 178 8.60 -8.63 3.91
N ASP A 179 8.71 -9.83 3.37
CA ASP A 179 9.51 -10.17 2.20
C ASP A 179 8.57 -10.55 1.06
N GLY A 180 8.45 -9.68 0.07
CA GLY A 180 7.48 -9.86 -1.00
C GLY A 180 7.91 -10.83 -2.10
N ASN A 181 9.12 -11.41 -2.04
CA ASN A 181 9.62 -12.37 -3.03
C ASN A 181 9.42 -11.89 -4.49
N LYS A 182 9.76 -10.61 -4.74
CA LYS A 182 9.47 -9.84 -5.96
C LYS A 182 9.69 -10.61 -7.26
N VAL A 183 10.86 -11.22 -7.40
CA VAL A 183 11.31 -11.85 -8.65
C VAL A 183 10.43 -13.04 -9.05
N ALA A 184 9.84 -13.73 -8.08
CA ALA A 184 9.06 -14.94 -8.30
C ALA A 184 7.54 -14.69 -8.41
N ASN A 185 7.07 -13.44 -8.31
CA ASN A 185 5.64 -13.15 -8.25
C ASN A 185 5.19 -12.23 -9.40
N GLU A 186 3.93 -12.33 -9.83
CA GLU A 186 3.35 -11.39 -10.79
C GLU A 186 3.19 -10.01 -10.13
N PRO A 187 3.40 -8.91 -10.86
CA PRO A 187 3.10 -7.58 -10.35
C PRO A 187 1.61 -7.38 -10.10
N ILE A 188 1.29 -6.58 -9.08
CA ILE A 188 -0.09 -6.26 -8.68
C ILE A 188 -0.25 -4.78 -8.35
N GLY A 189 -1.37 -4.19 -8.78
CA GLY A 189 -1.63 -2.75 -8.66
C GLY A 189 -1.91 -2.25 -7.24
N GLY A 190 -1.33 -1.09 -6.92
CA GLY A 190 -1.43 -0.43 -5.62
C GLY A 190 -2.84 -0.02 -5.19
N CYS A 191 -3.79 0.16 -6.11
CA CYS A 191 -5.17 0.48 -5.76
C CYS A 191 -5.99 -0.76 -5.36
N ARG A 192 -5.42 -1.97 -5.50
CA ARG A 192 -6.06 -3.25 -5.20
C ARG A 192 -5.27 -4.11 -4.21
N ALA A 193 -3.97 -3.84 -4.06
CA ALA A 193 -3.09 -4.59 -3.17
C ALA A 193 -1.88 -3.78 -2.71
N GLY A 194 -1.09 -4.40 -1.84
CA GLY A 194 0.22 -3.92 -1.40
C GLY A 194 0.86 -4.94 -0.46
N GLY A 195 2.12 -4.77 -0.08
CA GLY A 195 2.71 -5.55 1.01
C GLY A 195 1.79 -5.50 2.24
N ILE A 196 1.31 -4.30 2.58
CA ILE A 196 0.16 -4.08 3.46
C ILE A 196 -0.89 -3.26 2.71
N TYR A 197 -2.14 -3.72 2.74
CA TYR A 197 -3.23 -3.07 2.02
C TYR A 197 -4.44 -2.79 2.92
N LEU A 198 -4.84 -1.52 2.97
CA LEU A 198 -6.05 -1.07 3.67
C LEU A 198 -7.06 -0.47 2.68
N LYS A 199 -8.34 -0.83 2.78
CA LYS A 199 -9.40 -0.20 1.97
C LYS A 199 -10.66 0.02 2.78
N LYS A 200 -11.31 1.18 2.67
CA LYS A 200 -12.51 1.49 3.49
C LYS A 200 -12.21 1.31 4.97
N ALA A 201 -11.05 1.80 5.41
CA ALA A 201 -10.54 1.60 6.76
C ALA A 201 -10.52 2.91 7.55
N ARG A 202 -10.72 2.84 8.87
CA ARG A 202 -10.61 4.01 9.76
C ARG A 202 -9.83 3.75 11.04
N ASP A 203 -9.15 4.77 11.55
CA ASP A 203 -8.42 4.74 12.83
C ASP A 203 -7.39 3.60 12.93
N CYS A 204 -6.76 3.25 11.81
CA CYS A 204 -5.80 2.15 11.74
C CYS A 204 -4.35 2.65 11.83
N MET A 205 -3.45 1.76 12.28
CA MET A 205 -2.04 2.10 12.48
C MET A 205 -1.11 0.99 11.98
N ILE A 206 -0.09 1.38 11.22
CA ILE A 206 1.04 0.54 10.82
C ILE A 206 2.28 1.18 11.43
N GLU A 207 3.01 0.42 12.25
CA GLU A 207 4.10 0.99 13.03
C GLU A 207 5.30 0.05 13.16
N ARG A 208 6.52 0.55 12.89
CA ARG A 208 7.75 -0.26 12.99
C ARG A 208 7.67 -1.54 12.14
N VAL A 209 7.26 -1.38 10.89
CA VAL A 209 7.19 -2.47 9.91
C VAL A 209 8.21 -2.26 8.80
N VAL A 210 8.92 -3.34 8.43
CA VAL A 210 9.76 -3.37 7.24
C VAL A 210 9.00 -4.04 6.11
N VAL A 211 8.95 -3.44 4.92
CA VAL A 211 8.44 -4.06 3.69
C VAL A 211 9.53 -4.02 2.64
N ARG A 212 9.96 -5.18 2.15
CA ARG A 212 10.97 -5.27 1.11
C ARG A 212 10.52 -6.16 -0.05
N ASP A 213 10.98 -5.81 -1.24
CA ASP A 213 10.87 -6.64 -2.43
C ASP A 213 9.43 -7.15 -2.69
N PHE A 214 8.43 -6.28 -2.53
CA PHE A 214 7.07 -6.57 -2.96
C PHE A 214 6.85 -6.20 -4.43
N ASN A 215 6.24 -7.08 -5.22
CA ASN A 215 5.99 -6.81 -6.64
C ASN A 215 4.71 -5.97 -6.84
N GLY A 216 4.74 -4.76 -6.31
CA GLY A 216 3.61 -3.82 -6.26
C GLY A 216 3.96 -2.71 -5.27
N ASP A 217 2.96 -2.05 -4.70
CA ASP A 217 3.20 -1.03 -3.69
C ASP A 217 3.54 -1.64 -2.33
N GLY A 218 4.44 -1.01 -1.58
CA GLY A 218 4.85 -1.52 -0.27
C GLY A 218 3.72 -1.42 0.77
N ILE A 219 3.22 -0.21 1.02
CA ILE A 219 2.08 0.02 1.92
C ILE A 219 1.08 0.93 1.20
N SER A 220 -0.12 0.41 0.94
CA SER A 220 -1.19 1.13 0.24
C SER A 220 -2.45 1.22 1.08
N TRP A 221 -3.10 2.38 1.09
CA TRP A 221 -4.38 2.58 1.74
C TRP A 221 -5.31 3.45 0.92
N GLN A 222 -6.54 2.96 0.70
CA GLN A 222 -7.48 3.52 -0.27
C GLN A 222 -8.86 3.76 0.35
N ILE A 223 -9.45 4.95 0.16
CA ILE A 223 -10.78 5.30 0.69
C ILE A 223 -10.77 5.13 2.23
N THR A 224 -9.98 5.93 2.93
CA THR A 224 -9.74 5.74 4.37
C THR A 224 -9.82 7.04 5.18
N GLU A 225 -9.86 6.92 6.50
CA GLU A 225 -9.83 8.07 7.42
C GLU A 225 -8.90 7.77 8.59
N HIS A 226 -8.07 8.74 9.01
CA HIS A 226 -7.20 8.62 10.18
C HIS A 226 -6.25 7.41 10.17
N ILE A 227 -5.60 7.16 9.03
CA ILE A 227 -4.56 6.13 8.90
C ILE A 227 -3.21 6.68 9.37
N SER A 228 -2.54 5.96 10.28
CA SER A 228 -1.19 6.29 10.73
C SER A 228 -0.18 5.28 10.19
N VAL A 229 0.88 5.76 9.54
CA VAL A 229 2.03 4.95 9.10
C VAL A 229 3.30 5.56 9.68
N LEU A 230 3.91 4.85 10.63
CA LEU A 230 4.90 5.42 11.55
C LEU A 230 6.14 4.53 11.64
N HIS A 231 7.34 5.11 11.53
CA HIS A 231 8.59 4.38 11.73
C HIS A 231 8.73 3.13 10.84
N CYS A 232 8.15 3.15 9.63
CA CYS A 232 8.22 2.04 8.69
C CYS A 232 9.38 2.21 7.70
N ASP A 233 9.85 1.09 7.18
CA ASP A 233 10.93 1.02 6.20
C ASP A 233 10.47 0.25 4.97
N VAL A 234 10.34 0.92 3.83
CA VAL A 234 9.79 0.34 2.59
C VAL A 234 10.81 0.42 1.47
N ARG A 235 11.32 -0.72 1.00
CA ARG A 235 12.45 -0.75 0.06
C ARG A 235 12.29 -1.72 -1.09
N GLY A 236 12.80 -1.34 -2.25
CA GLY A 236 12.92 -2.25 -3.39
C GLY A 236 11.58 -2.80 -3.88
N CYS A 237 10.45 -2.16 -3.59
CA CYS A 237 9.17 -2.58 -4.13
C CYS A 237 9.06 -2.15 -5.60
N THR A 238 8.35 -2.91 -6.46
CA THR A 238 8.20 -2.54 -7.88
C THR A 238 7.32 -1.29 -8.05
N GLY A 239 6.37 -1.09 -7.16
CA GLY A 239 5.49 0.08 -7.12
C GLY A 239 6.02 1.19 -6.20
N SER A 240 5.09 1.90 -5.57
CA SER A 240 5.38 3.01 -4.66
C SER A 240 5.76 2.50 -3.28
N GLY A 241 6.56 3.25 -2.53
CA GLY A 241 6.83 2.93 -1.13
C GLY A 241 5.55 3.04 -0.30
N LEU A 242 5.01 4.25 -0.21
CA LEU A 242 3.77 4.57 0.50
C LEU A 242 2.73 5.14 -0.47
N HIS A 243 1.51 4.62 -0.42
CA HIS A 243 0.42 5.01 -1.32
C HIS A 243 -0.88 5.31 -0.56
N PRO A 244 -1.00 6.53 0.03
CA PRO A 244 -2.31 7.09 0.37
C PRO A 244 -3.11 7.39 -0.89
N GLY A 245 -4.32 6.88 -1.00
CA GLY A 245 -5.13 7.13 -2.19
C GLY A 245 -6.64 7.14 -2.02
N ALA A 246 -7.29 7.49 -3.13
CA ALA A 246 -8.72 7.49 -3.35
C ALA A 246 -9.58 8.04 -2.20
N GLY A 247 -9.40 9.30 -1.83
CA GLY A 247 -10.20 9.98 -0.81
C GLY A 247 -9.71 9.76 0.62
N SER A 248 -8.47 9.29 0.80
CA SER A 248 -7.90 9.12 2.13
C SER A 248 -7.76 10.46 2.86
N HIS A 249 -8.37 10.57 4.02
CA HIS A 249 -8.50 11.81 4.78
C HIS A 249 -7.71 11.74 6.09
N SER A 250 -7.02 12.82 6.47
CA SER A 250 -6.33 12.96 7.75
C SER A 250 -5.30 11.84 8.05
N SER A 251 -4.51 11.45 7.05
CA SER A 251 -3.41 10.47 7.22
C SER A 251 -2.26 11.08 8.02
N ARG A 252 -1.61 10.29 8.87
CA ARG A 252 -0.39 10.67 9.61
C ARG A 252 0.77 9.76 9.21
N VAL A 253 1.65 10.27 8.36
CA VAL A 253 2.76 9.52 7.78
C VAL A 253 4.05 10.14 8.27
N LYS A 254 4.65 9.53 9.31
CA LYS A 254 5.79 10.13 10.01
C LYS A 254 6.95 9.19 10.23
N ASP A 255 8.16 9.75 10.11
CA ASP A 255 9.41 9.07 10.47
C ASP A 255 9.63 7.77 9.67
N ASN A 256 9.16 7.71 8.42
CA ASN A 256 9.30 6.55 7.54
C ASN A 256 10.50 6.68 6.60
N THR A 257 10.99 5.55 6.10
CA THR A 257 12.03 5.48 5.07
C THR A 257 11.49 4.76 3.83
N CYS A 258 11.65 5.33 2.65
CA CYS A 258 11.25 4.75 1.37
C CYS A 258 12.39 4.86 0.36
N ILE A 259 13.02 3.71 0.06
CA ILE A 259 14.27 3.67 -0.71
C ILE A 259 14.19 2.68 -1.88
N ASP A 260 14.71 3.07 -3.04
CA ASP A 260 14.85 2.20 -4.23
C ASP A 260 13.53 1.56 -4.69
N ASN A 261 12.38 2.23 -4.48
CA ASN A 261 11.11 1.74 -4.99
C ASN A 261 10.93 2.12 -6.47
N GLY A 262 10.24 1.27 -7.24
CA GLY A 262 10.14 1.37 -8.69
C GLY A 262 9.27 2.52 -9.20
N THR A 263 8.52 3.20 -8.32
CA THR A 263 7.83 4.44 -8.66
C THR A 263 8.20 5.59 -7.69
N ALA A 264 7.24 6.10 -6.91
CA ALA A 264 7.47 7.18 -5.96
C ALA A 264 7.79 6.63 -4.56
N GLY A 265 8.60 7.35 -3.79
CA GLY A 265 8.74 7.07 -2.36
C GLY A 265 7.40 7.23 -1.64
N LEU A 266 6.69 8.33 -1.95
CA LEU A 266 5.35 8.63 -1.46
C LEU A 266 4.44 9.07 -2.62
N PHE A 267 3.46 8.24 -2.95
CA PHE A 267 2.50 8.50 -4.00
C PHE A 267 1.17 8.99 -3.41
N ILE A 268 1.00 10.31 -3.39
CA ILE A 268 -0.26 10.97 -3.04
C ILE A 268 -1.18 10.87 -4.26
N CYS A 269 -2.17 9.97 -4.17
CA CYS A 269 -2.93 9.55 -5.34
C CYS A 269 -4.12 10.47 -5.65
N TRP A 270 -5.34 10.16 -5.23
CA TRP A 270 -6.52 10.92 -5.67
C TRP A 270 -7.30 11.35 -4.44
N ARG A 271 -7.50 12.66 -4.26
CA ARG A 271 -8.27 13.27 -3.17
C ARG A 271 -7.70 12.96 -1.79
N VAL A 272 -6.39 12.89 -1.65
CA VAL A 272 -5.77 12.79 -0.33
C VAL A 272 -5.76 14.17 0.32
N GLN A 273 -6.38 14.31 1.49
CA GLN A 273 -6.62 15.62 2.07
C GLN A 273 -6.34 15.66 3.57
N PHE A 274 -5.89 16.84 4.04
CA PHE A 274 -5.60 17.11 5.46
C PHE A 274 -4.60 16.13 6.09
N GLY A 275 -3.72 15.54 5.27
CA GLY A 275 -2.67 14.63 5.72
C GLY A 275 -1.43 15.36 6.26
N GLU A 276 -0.75 14.70 7.19
CA GLU A 276 0.54 15.12 7.76
C GLU A 276 1.63 14.14 7.31
N PHE A 277 2.54 14.60 6.46
CA PHE A 277 3.65 13.83 5.91
C PHE A 277 4.96 14.44 6.41
N GLU A 278 5.48 13.92 7.53
CA GLU A 278 6.57 14.57 8.27
C GLU A 278 7.77 13.67 8.53
N ARG A 279 8.99 14.24 8.39
CA ARG A 279 10.25 13.54 8.73
C ARG A 279 10.43 12.21 8.01
N ASN A 280 9.92 12.10 6.78
CA ASN A 280 10.13 10.92 5.96
C ASN A 280 11.42 11.08 5.15
N VAL A 281 12.08 9.96 4.89
CA VAL A 281 13.30 9.85 4.07
C VAL A 281 12.91 9.14 2.78
N LEU A 282 12.92 9.86 1.67
CA LEU A 282 12.45 9.41 0.36
C LEU A 282 13.61 9.48 -0.63
N GLU A 283 14.28 8.35 -0.85
CA GLU A 283 15.57 8.32 -1.55
C GLU A 283 15.64 7.32 -2.70
N ASN A 284 16.27 7.72 -3.80
CA ASN A 284 16.58 6.82 -4.91
C ASN A 284 15.38 6.05 -5.48
N ASN A 285 14.15 6.56 -5.28
CA ASN A 285 12.97 5.97 -5.90
C ASN A 285 12.99 6.31 -7.39
N ALA A 286 12.62 5.36 -8.24
CA ALA A 286 12.87 5.42 -9.67
C ALA A 286 12.08 6.52 -10.39
N VAL A 287 10.97 7.01 -9.82
CA VAL A 287 10.13 8.05 -10.43
C VAL A 287 10.10 9.36 -9.67
N SER A 288 9.88 9.41 -8.35
CA SER A 288 9.92 10.69 -7.63
C SER A 288 10.05 10.47 -6.15
N GLY A 289 10.48 11.49 -5.41
CA GLY A 289 10.39 11.45 -3.96
C GLY A 289 8.92 11.43 -3.54
N ILE A 290 8.21 12.49 -3.93
CA ILE A 290 6.77 12.65 -3.69
C ILE A 290 6.08 12.92 -5.02
N SER A 291 5.05 12.15 -5.35
CA SER A 291 4.13 12.46 -6.46
C SER A 291 2.78 12.85 -5.91
N ILE A 292 2.22 13.98 -6.37
CA ILE A 292 0.96 14.56 -5.90
C ILE A 292 0.16 15.11 -7.08
N GLY A 293 -1.18 15.18 -6.99
CA GLY A 293 -2.00 15.72 -8.08
C GLY A 293 -3.48 15.81 -7.75
N HIS A 294 -4.27 14.86 -8.26
CA HIS A 294 -5.72 15.00 -8.39
C HIS A 294 -6.46 15.30 -7.08
N LYS A 295 -6.80 16.58 -6.84
CA LYS A 295 -7.51 17.11 -5.66
C LYS A 295 -6.83 16.77 -4.34
N ASP A 296 -5.51 16.59 -4.39
CA ASP A 296 -4.70 16.35 -3.21
C ASP A 296 -4.42 17.68 -2.52
N CYS A 297 -5.31 18.06 -1.61
CA CYS A 297 -5.39 19.42 -1.10
C CYS A 297 -5.24 19.49 0.41
N ASP A 298 -4.82 20.66 0.89
CA ASP A 298 -4.79 20.98 2.32
C ASP A 298 -3.88 20.04 3.14
N ASN A 299 -2.86 19.46 2.51
CA ASN A 299 -1.89 18.58 3.17
C ASN A 299 -0.67 19.36 3.65
N ARG A 300 0.00 18.80 4.66
CA ARG A 300 1.25 19.32 5.22
C ARG A 300 2.40 18.35 4.97
N PHE A 301 3.43 18.81 4.28
CA PHE A 301 4.68 18.11 4.05
C PHE A 301 5.80 18.85 4.78
N ALA A 302 6.31 18.29 5.88
CA ALA A 302 7.27 18.99 6.72
C ALA A 302 8.50 18.17 7.10
N ASP A 303 9.67 18.81 7.07
CA ASP A 303 10.92 18.23 7.58
C ASP A 303 11.31 16.91 6.90
N ASN A 304 10.88 16.67 5.65
CA ASN A 304 11.22 15.48 4.88
C ASN A 304 12.59 15.63 4.20
N ILE A 305 13.29 14.51 4.00
CA ILE A 305 14.50 14.40 3.19
C ILE A 305 14.13 13.71 1.89
N ILE A 306 14.34 14.39 0.76
CA ILE A 306 13.92 13.95 -0.56
C ILE A 306 15.12 14.05 -1.50
N ARG A 307 15.79 12.93 -1.77
CA ARG A 307 17.03 12.98 -2.55
C ARG A 307 17.24 11.85 -3.53
N GLY A 308 17.95 12.14 -4.62
CA GLY A 308 18.37 11.11 -5.56
C GLY A 308 17.24 10.41 -6.30
N ASN A 309 16.01 10.91 -6.25
CA ASN A 309 14.87 10.28 -6.92
C ASN A 309 14.85 10.62 -8.41
N GLY A 310 14.18 9.78 -9.20
CA GLY A 310 13.82 10.09 -10.59
C GLY A 310 12.84 11.26 -10.68
N ASN A 311 12.56 11.71 -11.91
CA ASN A 311 11.48 12.66 -12.32
C ASN A 311 11.03 13.68 -11.24
N GLY A 312 12.01 14.36 -10.65
CA GLY A 312 11.87 15.42 -9.66
C GLY A 312 11.83 14.95 -8.20
N GLY A 313 12.22 15.85 -7.29
CA GLY A 313 12.05 15.61 -5.86
C GLY A 313 10.56 15.53 -5.50
N VAL A 314 9.81 16.56 -5.90
CA VAL A 314 8.37 16.66 -5.76
C VAL A 314 7.75 16.86 -7.14
N TYR A 315 6.93 15.90 -7.56
CA TYR A 315 6.25 15.89 -8.85
C TYR A 315 4.77 16.20 -8.69
N PHE A 316 4.32 17.36 -9.17
CA PHE A 316 2.91 17.66 -9.31
C PHE A 316 2.43 17.18 -10.68
N ARG A 317 1.53 16.19 -10.69
CA ARG A 317 0.98 15.58 -11.91
C ARG A 317 0.12 16.57 -12.69
N PRO A 318 0.01 16.42 -14.03
CA PRO A 318 -0.84 17.27 -14.86
C PRO A 318 -2.32 17.16 -14.46
N GLU A 319 -2.92 18.30 -14.12
CA GLU A 319 -4.34 18.40 -13.78
C GLU A 319 -4.95 19.67 -14.38
N ASN A 320 -6.27 19.70 -14.49
CA ASN A 320 -6.96 20.97 -14.74
C ASN A 320 -7.09 21.78 -13.44
N ALA A 321 -7.34 23.09 -13.56
CA ALA A 321 -7.41 24.00 -12.41
C ALA A 321 -8.42 23.60 -11.32
N SER A 322 -9.51 22.91 -11.68
CA SER A 322 -10.52 22.46 -10.71
C SER A 322 -10.13 21.17 -9.96
N ASN A 323 -9.11 20.46 -10.46
CA ASN A 323 -8.64 19.19 -9.94
C ASN A 323 -7.20 19.24 -9.43
N GLY A 324 -6.55 20.41 -9.39
CA GLY A 324 -5.18 20.55 -8.93
C GLY A 324 -4.96 20.18 -7.46
N ALA A 325 -3.70 19.93 -7.10
CA ALA A 325 -3.23 19.74 -5.73
C ALA A 325 -3.04 21.12 -5.09
N ASN A 326 -4.04 21.56 -4.33
CA ASN A 326 -4.14 22.97 -3.92
C ASN A 326 -3.92 23.14 -2.41
N ARG A 327 -3.41 24.31 -2.01
CA ARG A 327 -3.29 24.69 -0.58
C ARG A 327 -2.48 23.71 0.26
N ASN A 328 -1.48 23.07 -0.32
CA ASN A 328 -0.55 22.25 0.44
C ASN A 328 0.57 23.11 1.02
N HIS A 329 1.05 22.73 2.20
CA HIS A 329 2.12 23.43 2.91
C HIS A 329 3.39 22.57 2.90
N TRP A 330 4.46 23.12 2.34
CA TRP A 330 5.76 22.48 2.18
C TRP A 330 6.77 23.22 3.04
N LEU A 331 7.17 22.62 4.16
CA LEU A 331 7.86 23.32 5.23
C LEU A 331 9.17 22.63 5.61
N ARG A 332 10.30 23.33 5.52
CA ARG A 332 11.61 22.82 6.00
C ARG A 332 12.02 21.47 5.41
N ASN A 333 11.59 21.16 4.18
CA ASN A 333 12.04 19.96 3.50
C ASN A 333 13.44 20.18 2.91
N VAL A 334 14.22 19.11 2.84
CA VAL A 334 15.52 19.06 2.15
C VAL A 334 15.32 18.29 0.85
N ILE A 335 15.47 18.96 -0.28
CA ILE A 335 15.21 18.42 -1.62
C ILE A 335 16.48 18.55 -2.46
N GLU A 336 17.18 17.43 -2.65
CA GLU A 336 18.55 17.45 -3.16
C GLU A 336 18.80 16.40 -4.24
N ASP A 337 19.57 16.78 -5.27
CA ASP A 337 20.12 15.82 -6.25
C ASP A 337 19.08 14.89 -6.89
N ASN A 338 17.86 15.37 -7.12
CA ASN A 338 16.84 14.60 -7.84
C ASN A 338 16.94 14.87 -9.34
N ASP A 339 16.57 13.88 -10.18
CA ASP A 339 16.59 14.04 -11.63
C ASP A 339 15.64 15.18 -12.05
N GLY A 340 16.16 16.17 -12.78
CA GLY A 340 15.36 17.29 -13.24
C GLY A 340 15.31 18.41 -12.20
N PHE A 341 14.19 18.60 -11.50
CA PHE A 341 14.01 19.76 -10.62
C PHE A 341 13.61 19.35 -9.20
N GLY A 342 13.90 20.20 -8.23
CA GLY A 342 13.43 20.00 -6.86
C GLY A 342 11.90 19.87 -6.82
N PHE A 343 11.21 20.84 -7.44
CA PHE A 343 9.79 20.79 -7.74
C PHE A 343 9.55 20.78 -9.25
N LEU A 344 8.91 19.74 -9.74
CA LEU A 344 8.44 19.62 -11.12
C LEU A 344 6.92 19.83 -11.12
N VAL A 345 6.47 21.04 -11.48
CA VAL A 345 5.08 21.46 -11.35
C VAL A 345 4.38 21.56 -12.70
N ASN A 346 3.49 20.61 -12.96
CA ASN A 346 2.57 20.71 -14.10
C ASN A 346 1.37 21.65 -13.80
N ALA A 347 0.61 21.99 -14.83
CA ALA A 347 -0.50 22.93 -14.75
C ALA A 347 -1.60 22.52 -13.74
N GLY A 348 -2.35 23.51 -13.27
CA GLY A 348 -3.64 23.31 -12.56
C GLY A 348 -3.59 23.38 -11.04
N SER A 349 -2.42 23.22 -10.41
CA SER A 349 -2.27 23.32 -8.95
C SER A 349 -2.06 24.77 -8.51
N ILE A 350 -2.75 25.21 -7.46
CA ILE A 350 -2.78 26.60 -7.00
C ILE A 350 -2.65 26.76 -5.48
N ASP A 351 -2.21 27.94 -5.07
CA ASP A 351 -2.21 28.42 -3.69
C ASP A 351 -1.42 27.52 -2.71
N ASN A 352 -0.34 26.86 -3.18
CA ASN A 352 0.57 26.10 -2.33
C ASN A 352 1.57 27.03 -1.62
N GLU A 353 1.93 26.70 -0.39
CA GLU A 353 2.88 27.48 0.42
C GLU A 353 4.19 26.70 0.55
N LEU A 354 5.31 27.34 0.18
CA LEU A 354 6.65 26.81 0.37
C LEU A 354 7.41 27.72 1.32
N LYS A 355 7.89 27.16 2.44
CA LYS A 355 8.59 27.93 3.47
C LYS A 355 9.77 27.17 4.06
N ASP A 356 10.91 27.86 4.13
CA ASP A 356 12.15 27.36 4.74
C ASP A 356 12.68 26.03 4.14
N ASN A 357 12.28 25.67 2.91
CA ASN A 357 12.79 24.48 2.24
C ASN A 357 14.21 24.73 1.71
N LEU A 358 15.09 23.74 1.86
CA LEU A 358 16.39 23.72 1.20
C LEU A 358 16.27 22.92 -0.09
N ILE A 359 16.40 23.58 -1.23
CA ILE A 359 16.37 22.95 -2.55
C ILE A 359 17.70 23.25 -3.22
N ARG A 360 18.44 22.21 -3.64
CA ARG A 360 19.74 22.40 -4.29
C ARG A 360 20.22 21.17 -5.05
N ASP A 361 21.13 21.39 -5.98
CA ASP A 361 22.10 20.39 -6.41
C ASP A 361 23.34 20.49 -5.53
N THR A 362 23.88 19.36 -5.04
CA THR A 362 25.07 19.34 -4.16
C THR A 362 26.38 19.24 -4.93
N GLY A 363 26.35 19.45 -6.26
CA GLY A 363 27.47 19.30 -7.17
C GLY A 363 27.44 18.01 -7.98
N THR A 364 26.32 17.28 -7.94
CA THR A 364 26.12 16.05 -8.73
C THR A 364 25.73 16.34 -10.18
N GLY A 365 25.17 17.53 -10.44
CA GLY A 365 24.63 17.91 -11.74
C GLY A 365 23.32 17.18 -12.10
N ARG A 366 22.72 16.47 -11.13
CA ARG A 366 21.51 15.66 -11.33
C ARG A 366 20.25 16.53 -11.28
N GLN A 367 20.27 17.57 -10.44
CA GLN A 367 19.18 18.54 -10.30
C GLN A 367 19.51 19.83 -11.07
N ALA A 368 18.81 20.04 -12.18
CA ALA A 368 18.95 21.19 -13.07
C ALA A 368 18.51 22.52 -12.44
N GLY A 369 17.65 22.50 -11.43
CA GLY A 369 17.23 23.69 -10.71
C GLY A 369 16.18 23.42 -9.63
N ASP A 370 15.77 24.48 -8.95
CA ASP A 370 14.85 24.35 -7.82
C ASP A 370 13.41 24.09 -8.27
N PHE A 371 12.97 24.80 -9.31
CA PHE A 371 11.61 24.75 -9.83
C PHE A 371 11.60 24.65 -11.36
N TRP A 372 10.66 23.84 -11.84
CA TRP A 372 10.13 23.96 -13.19
C TRP A 372 8.61 24.08 -13.11
N LEU A 373 8.07 25.09 -13.79
CA LEU A 373 6.64 25.38 -13.84
C LEU A 373 6.18 25.28 -15.29
N ALA A 374 5.18 24.43 -15.55
CA ALA A 374 4.51 24.38 -16.84
C ALA A 374 3.64 25.63 -17.08
N ASP A 375 3.32 25.90 -18.35
CA ASP A 375 2.29 26.88 -18.72
C ASP A 375 0.98 26.55 -17.99
N GLY A 376 0.32 27.54 -17.38
CA GLY A 376 -0.87 27.33 -16.54
C GLY A 376 -0.61 27.02 -15.06
N ALA A 377 0.65 27.05 -14.60
CA ALA A 377 1.03 26.93 -13.19
C ALA A 377 1.34 28.30 -12.53
N GLU A 378 0.89 29.42 -13.09
CA GLU A 378 1.26 30.78 -12.67
C GLU A 378 0.80 31.13 -11.25
N ARG A 379 -0.20 30.40 -10.76
CA ARG A 379 -0.82 30.51 -9.44
C ARG A 379 -0.36 29.43 -8.47
N PHE A 380 0.67 28.66 -8.81
CA PHE A 380 1.14 27.55 -7.98
C PHE A 380 1.45 27.99 -6.54
N LEU A 381 2.17 29.10 -6.37
CA LEU A 381 2.52 29.66 -5.07
C LEU A 381 1.43 30.62 -4.56
N ALA A 382 1.07 30.50 -3.28
CA ALA A 382 0.10 31.37 -2.60
C ALA A 382 0.57 32.83 -2.51
N TYR A 383 1.89 33.07 -2.46
CA TYR A 383 2.49 34.40 -2.42
C TYR A 383 3.74 34.41 -3.29
N ARG A 384 3.83 35.36 -4.23
CA ARG A 384 5.09 35.72 -4.89
C ARG A 384 5.74 36.77 -4.00
N GLU A 385 6.73 36.40 -3.21
CA GLU A 385 7.70 37.36 -2.67
C GLU A 385 8.93 37.42 -3.57
#